data_AF-A0A1E3QSY1-F1
#
_entry.id   AF-A0A1E3QSY1-F1
#
_cell.length_a   1.000
_cell.length_b   1.000
_cell.length_c   1.000
_cell.angle_alpha   90.00
_cell.angle_beta   90.00
_cell.angle_gamma   90.00
#
_symmetry.space_group_name_H-M   'P 1'
#
loop_
_entity.id
_entity.type
_entity.pdbx_description
1 polymer ?
#
loop_
_entity_poly.entity_id
_entity_poly.type
_entity_poly.pdbx_seq_one_letter_code
_entity_poly.pdbx_strand_id
1 'polypeptide(L)'
;MSINPQEQTYIEYLNYDWDSCADFQEGIAEIMEQYQDQLQENAMPGEVKQILALERDQLINQAKVFFFCSQTGNILSLEDYEEWKLHNGSKHSHAKIMEIEEAEAPKVNATSSQIPPYSSNYQELVGMITQGKEIPGIMQIPDTVLAHQATESSAAQRKKPWET
;
A
#
# COMPACT_ATOMS: atom_id res chain seq x y z
N MET A 1 9.18 12.15 -23.40
CA MET A 1 9.32 12.38 -21.94
C MET A 1 10.38 11.41 -21.46
N SER A 2 11.47 11.90 -20.87
CA SER A 2 12.52 11.02 -20.32
C SER A 2 11.99 10.43 -19.01
N ILE A 3 11.74 9.13 -18.98
CA ILE A 3 11.33 8.42 -17.77
C ILE A 3 12.48 8.51 -16.76
N ASN A 4 12.19 8.92 -15.53
CA ASN A 4 13.19 9.01 -14.46
C ASN A 4 13.89 7.65 -14.33
N PRO A 5 15.24 7.57 -14.33
CA PRO A 5 15.94 6.30 -14.21
C PRO A 5 15.49 5.44 -13.01
N GLN A 6 15.14 6.08 -11.90
CA GLN A 6 14.63 5.39 -10.71
C GLN A 6 13.23 4.78 -10.95
N GLU A 7 12.38 5.47 -11.70
CA GLU A 7 11.07 4.95 -12.10
C GLU A 7 11.19 3.73 -13.02
N GLN A 8 12.20 3.68 -13.88
CA GLN A 8 12.46 2.50 -14.72
C GLN A 8 12.78 1.28 -13.86
N THR A 9 13.64 1.45 -12.85
CA THR A 9 13.96 0.40 -11.88
C THR A 9 12.72 -0.13 -11.16
N TYR A 10 11.77 0.75 -10.81
CA TYR A 10 10.52 0.34 -10.15
C TYR A 10 9.58 -0.42 -11.08
N ILE A 11 9.51 -0.02 -12.35
CA ILE A 11 8.75 -0.74 -13.37
C ILE A 11 9.36 -2.12 -13.60
N GLU A 12 10.68 -2.23 -13.66
CA GLU A 12 11.38 -3.51 -13.79
C GLU A 12 11.14 -4.42 -12.59
N TYR A 13 11.27 -3.89 -11.37
CA TYR A 13 10.99 -4.63 -10.13
C TYR A 13 9.53 -5.11 -10.05
N LEU A 14 8.57 -4.25 -10.42
CA LEU A 14 7.14 -4.56 -10.42
C LEU A 14 6.80 -5.72 -11.38
N ASN A 15 7.47 -5.76 -12.53
CA ASN A 15 7.24 -6.76 -13.58
C ASN A 15 8.24 -7.92 -13.53
N TYR A 16 9.05 -8.00 -12.47
CA TYR A 16 10.05 -9.06 -12.32
C TYR A 16 9.37 -10.40 -12.05
N ASP A 17 9.81 -11.44 -12.75
CA ASP A 17 9.26 -12.79 -12.60
C ASP A 17 9.96 -13.54 -11.47
N TRP A 18 9.40 -13.42 -10.26
CA TRP A 18 9.95 -14.04 -9.05
C TRP A 18 9.80 -15.56 -9.01
N ASP A 19 8.89 -16.14 -9.79
CA ASP A 19 8.62 -17.58 -9.80
C ASP A 19 9.63 -18.35 -10.67
N SER A 20 10.15 -17.73 -11.73
CA SER A 20 11.16 -18.34 -12.60
C SER A 20 12.56 -18.44 -11.97
N CYS A 21 12.82 -17.75 -10.85
CA CYS A 21 14.13 -17.68 -10.23
C CYS A 21 14.32 -18.76 -9.14
N ALA A 22 14.90 -19.90 -9.52
CA ALA A 22 15.17 -21.01 -8.59
C ALA A 22 16.12 -20.62 -7.44
N ASP A 23 17.21 -19.89 -7.73
CA ASP A 23 18.17 -19.43 -6.72
C ASP A 23 17.52 -18.55 -5.64
N PHE A 24 16.56 -17.72 -6.05
CA PHE A 24 15.81 -16.87 -5.12
C PHE A 24 14.91 -17.71 -4.21
N GLN A 25 14.18 -18.68 -4.76
CA GLN A 25 13.30 -19.55 -3.98
C GLN A 25 14.08 -20.39 -2.96
N GLU A 26 15.25 -20.92 -3.35
CA GLU A 26 16.14 -21.66 -2.45
C GLU A 26 16.66 -20.77 -1.32
N GLY A 27 17.12 -19.55 -1.64
CA GLY A 27 17.59 -18.58 -0.64
C GLY A 27 16.50 -18.18 0.37
N ILE A 28 15.25 -18.00 -0.08
CA ILE A 28 14.13 -17.71 0.82
C ILE A 28 13.85 -18.89 1.76
N ALA A 29 13.91 -20.13 1.25
CA ALA A 29 13.70 -21.31 2.07
C ALA A 29 14.76 -21.43 3.18
N GLU A 30 16.03 -21.17 2.85
CA GLU A 30 17.13 -21.17 3.83
C GLU A 30 16.96 -20.07 4.88
N ILE A 31 16.61 -18.84 4.47
CA ILE A 31 16.34 -17.72 5.38
C ILE A 31 15.18 -18.05 6.34
N MET A 32 14.11 -18.67 5.83
CA MET A 32 12.97 -19.08 6.66
C MET A 32 13.35 -20.17 7.66
N GLU A 33 14.14 -21.17 7.25
CA GLU A 33 14.61 -22.24 8.14
C GLU A 33 15.51 -21.67 9.25
N GLN A 34 16.49 -20.83 8.88
CA GLN A 34 17.42 -20.22 9.83
C GLN A 34 16.70 -19.29 10.82
N TYR A 35 15.65 -18.60 10.38
CA TYR A 35 14.83 -17.77 11.27
C TYR A 35 13.94 -18.63 12.20
N GLN A 36 13.40 -19.74 11.68
CA GLN A 36 12.64 -20.70 12.49
C GLN A 36 13.51 -21.35 13.57
N ASP A 37 14.74 -21.74 13.22
CA ASP A 37 15.69 -22.32 14.17
C ASP A 37 16.08 -21.32 15.27
N GLN A 38 16.32 -20.05 14.92
CA GLN A 38 16.52 -18.98 15.91
C GLN A 38 15.34 -18.81 16.87
N LEU A 39 14.11 -18.89 16.36
CA LEU A 39 12.92 -18.82 17.22
C LEU A 39 12.81 -20.04 18.14
N GLN A 40 13.23 -21.22 17.66
CA GLN A 40 13.23 -22.46 18.42
C GLN A 40 14.33 -22.47 19.50
N GLU A 41 15.52 -21.94 19.22
CA GLU A 41 16.62 -21.79 20.19
C GLU A 41 16.23 -20.82 21.32
N ASN A 42 15.52 -19.75 20.99
CA ASN A 42 15.02 -18.76 21.96
C ASN A 42 13.68 -19.16 22.61
N ALA A 43 13.10 -20.31 22.24
CA ALA A 43 11.85 -20.80 22.83
C ALA A 43 12.11 -21.64 24.09
N MET A 44 11.19 -21.55 25.06
CA MET A 44 11.19 -22.42 26.22
C MET A 44 10.96 -23.88 25.77
N PRO A 45 11.62 -24.88 26.38
CA PRO A 45 11.44 -26.28 25.99
C PRO A 45 9.95 -26.69 26.06
N GLY A 46 9.35 -26.95 24.90
CA GLY A 46 7.95 -27.34 24.74
C GLY A 46 7.05 -26.33 24.01
N GLU A 47 7.54 -25.13 23.70
CA GLU A 47 6.78 -24.11 22.96
C GLU A 47 7.18 -24.09 21.47
N VAL A 48 6.25 -24.44 20.58
CA VAL A 48 6.46 -24.34 19.14
C VAL A 48 6.13 -22.92 18.68
N LYS A 49 7.15 -22.06 18.58
CA LYS A 49 7.00 -20.75 17.92
C LYS A 49 6.98 -20.96 16.41
N GLN A 50 5.86 -20.65 15.79
CA GLN A 50 5.73 -20.62 14.33
C GLN A 50 5.90 -19.19 13.84
N ILE A 51 6.53 -19.04 12.67
CA ILE A 51 6.67 -17.73 12.02
C ILE A 51 5.27 -17.24 11.64
N LEU A 52 4.91 -16.07 12.17
CA LEU A 52 3.64 -15.42 11.85
C LEU A 52 3.60 -15.08 10.36
N ALA A 53 2.43 -15.23 9.71
CA ALA A 53 2.29 -15.00 8.28
C ALA A 53 2.75 -13.59 7.83
N LEU A 54 2.51 -12.58 8.67
CA LEU A 54 2.95 -11.20 8.43
C LEU A 54 4.48 -11.07 8.41
N GLU A 55 5.16 -11.77 9.31
CA GLU A 55 6.63 -11.76 9.43
C GLU A 55 7.27 -12.47 8.24
N ARG A 56 6.65 -13.58 7.80
CA ARG A 56 7.01 -14.26 6.54
C ARG A 56 6.97 -13.33 5.34
N ASP A 57 5.90 -12.55 5.18
CA ASP A 57 5.76 -11.63 4.05
C ASP A 57 6.83 -10.54 4.07
N GLN A 58 7.16 -10.00 5.25
CA GLN A 58 8.24 -9.03 5.41
C GLN A 58 9.60 -9.61 5.02
N LEU A 59 9.93 -10.82 5.49
CA LEU A 59 11.17 -11.52 5.11
C LEU A 59 11.25 -11.71 3.59
N ILE A 60 10.15 -12.12 2.96
CA ILE A 60 10.08 -12.27 1.49
C ILE A 60 10.32 -10.92 0.81
N ASN A 61 9.63 -9.86 1.22
CA ASN A 61 9.75 -8.54 0.60
C ASN A 61 11.15 -7.94 0.76
N GLN A 62 11.78 -8.08 1.92
CA GLN A 62 13.16 -7.66 2.14
C GLN A 62 14.13 -8.43 1.24
N ALA A 63 13.99 -9.75 1.18
CA ALA A 63 14.84 -10.59 0.36
C ALA A 63 14.64 -10.33 -1.15
N LYS A 64 13.42 -10.03 -1.61
CA LYS A 64 13.16 -9.59 -2.99
C LYS A 64 13.97 -8.34 -3.34
N VAL A 65 13.89 -7.32 -2.49
CA VAL A 65 14.63 -6.07 -2.70
C VAL A 65 16.13 -6.33 -2.71
N PHE A 66 16.64 -7.08 -1.74
CA PHE A 66 18.06 -7.42 -1.66
C PHE A 66 18.54 -8.17 -2.92
N PHE A 67 17.82 -9.20 -3.33
CA PHE A 67 18.14 -10.01 -4.50
C PHE A 67 18.13 -9.17 -5.78
N PHE A 68 17.10 -8.35 -5.99
CA PHE A 68 17.00 -7.49 -7.15
C PHE A 68 18.12 -6.43 -7.20
N CYS A 69 18.43 -5.81 -6.07
CA CYS A 69 19.54 -4.86 -5.97
C CYS A 69 20.89 -5.54 -6.27
N SER A 70 21.09 -6.76 -5.77
CA SER A 70 22.28 -7.56 -6.05
C SER A 70 22.38 -7.94 -7.54
N GLN A 71 21.26 -8.26 -8.18
CA GLN A 71 21.23 -8.73 -9.58
C GLN A 71 21.39 -7.61 -10.60
N THR A 72 20.76 -6.46 -10.35
CA THR A 72 20.72 -5.34 -11.31
C THR A 72 21.77 -4.27 -11.00
N GLY A 73 22.34 -4.27 -9.79
CA GLY A 73 23.23 -3.21 -9.32
C GLY A 73 22.51 -1.89 -9.02
N ASN A 74 21.18 -1.85 -9.16
CA ASN A 74 20.37 -0.69 -8.80
C ASN A 74 20.11 -0.64 -7.30
N ILE A 75 19.91 0.57 -6.77
CA ILE A 75 19.51 0.77 -5.37
C ILE A 75 18.00 0.98 -5.35
N LEU A 76 17.29 0.06 -4.71
CA LEU A 76 15.85 0.11 -4.53
C LEU A 76 15.52 0.12 -3.03
N SER A 77 14.80 1.15 -2.59
CA SER A 77 14.26 1.22 -1.24
C SER A 77 12.82 0.72 -1.25
N LEU A 78 12.48 -0.16 -0.31
CA LEU A 78 11.14 -0.76 -0.25
C LEU A 78 10.06 0.29 0.01
N GLU A 79 10.33 1.24 0.91
CA GLU A 79 9.41 2.34 1.24
C GLU A 79 9.06 3.20 0.02
N ASP A 80 10.07 3.67 -0.71
CA ASP A 80 9.89 4.57 -1.85
C ASP A 80 9.18 3.85 -3.02
N TYR A 81 9.49 2.57 -3.22
CA TYR A 81 8.78 1.74 -4.18
C TYR A 81 7.29 1.57 -3.83
N GLU A 82 6.94 1.39 -2.56
CA GLU A 82 5.55 1.26 -2.14
C GLU A 82 4.75 2.55 -2.35
N GLU A 83 5.36 3.70 -2.02
CA GLU A 83 4.78 5.03 -2.30
C GLU A 83 4.58 5.24 -3.80
N TRP A 84 5.60 4.91 -4.62
CA TRP A 84 5.49 5.00 -6.07
C TRP A 84 4.40 4.05 -6.61
N LYS A 85 4.33 2.81 -6.10
CA LYS A 85 3.34 1.80 -6.52
C LYS A 85 1.91 2.26 -6.27
N LEU A 86 1.64 2.98 -5.17
CA LEU A 86 0.32 3.54 -4.87
C LEU A 86 -0.14 4.55 -5.93
N HIS A 87 0.78 5.36 -6.47
CA HIS A 87 0.46 6.41 -7.45
C HIS A 87 0.57 5.96 -8.91
N ASN A 88 1.52 5.07 -9.21
CA ASN A 88 1.92 4.72 -10.57
C ASN A 88 1.77 3.22 -10.88
N GLY A 89 1.60 2.35 -9.88
CA GLY A 89 1.57 0.90 -10.06
C GLY A 89 0.49 0.40 -11.02
N SER A 90 -0.69 1.02 -11.02
CA SER A 90 -1.78 0.66 -11.96
C SER A 90 -1.43 0.95 -13.43
N LYS A 91 -0.53 1.90 -13.69
CA LYS A 91 -0.14 2.32 -15.05
C LYS A 91 0.94 1.41 -15.65
N HIS A 92 1.73 0.76 -14.80
CA HIS A 92 2.92 0.02 -15.20
C HIS A 92 2.89 -1.47 -14.83
N SER A 93 1.84 -1.93 -14.14
CA SER A 93 1.63 -3.35 -13.90
C SER A 93 1.33 -4.05 -15.23
N HIS A 94 2.13 -5.06 -15.58
CA HIS A 94 1.83 -6.01 -16.65
C HIS A 94 0.76 -7.02 -16.21
N ALA A 95 -0.27 -6.56 -15.49
CA ALA A 95 -1.47 -7.35 -15.29
C ALA A 95 -2.10 -7.52 -16.67
N LYS A 96 -1.87 -8.70 -17.24
CA LYS A 96 -2.41 -9.19 -18.51
C LYS A 96 -3.77 -8.57 -18.81
N ILE A 97 -3.78 -7.52 -19.63
CA ILE A 97 -4.99 -7.03 -20.29
C ILE A 97 -5.37 -8.17 -21.23
N MET A 98 -6.20 -9.10 -20.76
CA MET A 98 -7.09 -9.80 -21.67
C MET A 98 -8.03 -8.73 -22.19
N GLU A 99 -7.76 -8.28 -23.41
CA GLU A 99 -8.68 -7.59 -24.28
C GLU A 99 -9.92 -8.49 -24.41
N ILE A 100 -10.93 -8.21 -23.60
CA ILE A 100 -12.26 -8.80 -23.76
C ILE A 100 -12.88 -8.03 -24.92
N GLU A 101 -12.86 -8.67 -26.09
CA GLU A 101 -13.68 -8.29 -27.25
C GLU A 101 -15.13 -8.06 -26.81
N GLU A 102 -15.57 -6.84 -27.07
CA GLU A 102 -16.88 -6.50 -27.65
C GLU A 102 -18.11 -7.29 -27.14
N ALA A 103 -18.80 -6.73 -26.15
CA ALA A 103 -20.24 -6.94 -25.98
C ALA A 103 -20.93 -5.66 -25.49
N GLU A 104 -21.44 -4.93 -26.49
CA GLU A 104 -22.48 -3.90 -26.52
C GLU A 104 -23.09 -3.38 -25.21
N ALA A 105 -22.88 -2.08 -24.96
CA ALA A 105 -23.65 -1.26 -24.01
C ALA A 105 -24.76 -0.48 -24.73
N PRO A 106 -25.92 -0.20 -24.10
CA PRO A 106 -26.75 0.92 -24.53
C PRO A 106 -26.23 2.22 -23.91
N LYS A 107 -26.05 3.20 -24.81
CA LYS A 107 -25.49 4.54 -24.59
C LYS A 107 -26.42 5.44 -23.77
N VAL A 108 -25.84 6.22 -22.86
CA VAL A 108 -26.33 7.57 -22.51
C VAL A 108 -25.17 8.56 -22.52
N ASN A 109 -25.25 9.50 -23.46
CA ASN A 109 -24.34 10.62 -23.68
C ASN A 109 -24.44 11.65 -22.55
N ALA A 110 -23.30 12.12 -22.04
CA ALA A 110 -23.03 13.56 -21.84
C ALA A 110 -21.55 13.82 -21.49
N THR A 111 -20.82 14.34 -22.49
CA THR A 111 -19.77 15.37 -22.40
C THR A 111 -18.57 15.26 -21.42
N SER A 112 -17.39 15.29 -22.06
CA SER A 112 -16.11 15.92 -21.66
C SER A 112 -15.17 15.25 -20.65
N SER A 113 -13.99 14.92 -21.20
CA SER A 113 -12.66 14.90 -20.57
C SER A 113 -12.32 13.73 -19.64
N GLN A 114 -11.54 12.79 -20.17
CA GLN A 114 -10.41 12.04 -19.57
C GLN A 114 -10.29 11.96 -18.03
N ILE A 115 -11.37 11.64 -17.32
CA ILE A 115 -11.31 11.33 -15.90
C ILE A 115 -11.31 9.80 -15.78
N PRO A 116 -10.28 9.18 -15.17
CA PRO A 116 -10.30 7.74 -14.95
C PRO A 116 -11.56 7.38 -14.16
N PRO A 117 -12.15 6.20 -14.41
CA PRO A 117 -13.33 5.78 -13.67
C PRO A 117 -13.02 5.84 -12.17
N TYR A 118 -13.92 6.47 -11.41
CA TYR A 118 -13.82 6.50 -9.95
C TYR A 118 -13.73 5.07 -9.41
N SER A 119 -12.99 4.90 -8.31
CA SER A 119 -12.91 3.60 -7.64
C SER A 119 -14.32 3.13 -7.22
N SER A 120 -14.53 1.82 -7.15
CA SER A 120 -15.84 1.24 -6.80
C SER A 120 -16.40 1.83 -5.50
N ASN A 121 -15.53 2.01 -4.48
CA ASN A 121 -15.89 2.63 -3.21
C ASN A 121 -16.42 4.06 -3.35
N TYR A 122 -15.82 4.87 -4.23
CA TYR A 122 -16.25 6.26 -4.42
C TYR A 122 -17.60 6.32 -5.16
N GLN A 123 -17.82 5.45 -6.15
CA GLN A 123 -19.12 5.38 -6.83
C GLN A 123 -20.25 4.98 -5.89
N GLU A 124 -20.00 4.02 -4.99
CA GLU A 124 -20.97 3.64 -3.96
C GLU A 124 -21.30 4.81 -3.02
N LEU A 125 -20.28 5.54 -2.56
CA LEU A 125 -20.47 6.74 -1.73
C LEU A 125 -21.28 7.82 -2.43
N VAL A 126 -20.99 8.13 -3.70
CA VAL A 126 -21.79 9.09 -4.49
C VAL A 126 -23.23 8.61 -4.65
N GLY A 127 -23.43 7.31 -4.84
CA GLY A 127 -24.75 6.68 -4.84
C GLY A 127 -25.50 6.90 -3.53
N MET A 128 -24.85 6.70 -2.39
CA MET A 128 -25.45 6.93 -1.07
C MET A 128 -25.81 8.40 -0.85
N ILE A 129 -24.92 9.33 -1.23
CA ILE A 129 -25.15 10.78 -1.12
C ILE A 129 -26.35 11.21 -1.96
N THR A 130 -26.39 10.80 -3.23
CA THR A 130 -27.46 11.17 -4.17
C THR A 130 -28.81 10.57 -3.78
N GLN A 131 -28.82 9.40 -3.13
CA GLN A 131 -30.01 8.75 -2.60
C GLN A 131 -30.40 9.25 -1.19
N GLY A 132 -29.58 10.09 -0.56
CA GLY A 132 -29.79 10.56 0.81
C GLY A 132 -29.67 9.46 1.88
N LYS A 133 -28.92 8.38 1.60
CA LYS A 133 -28.64 7.32 2.56
C LYS A 133 -27.55 7.76 3.53
N GLU A 134 -27.60 7.23 4.76
CA GLU A 134 -26.58 7.49 5.77
C GLU A 134 -25.21 6.95 5.31
N ILE A 135 -24.18 7.76 5.50
CA ILE A 135 -22.81 7.38 5.14
C ILE A 135 -22.18 6.68 6.35
N PRO A 136 -21.66 5.46 6.20
CA PRO A 136 -21.08 4.72 7.30
C PRO A 136 -19.90 5.48 7.93
N GLY A 137 -19.86 5.52 9.26
CA GLY A 137 -18.77 6.13 10.03
C GLY A 137 -18.88 7.64 10.27
N ILE A 138 -19.88 8.32 9.70
CA ILE A 138 -20.15 9.73 10.04
C ILE A 138 -20.93 9.78 11.34
N MET A 139 -20.32 10.33 12.38
CA MET A 139 -21.01 10.59 13.65
C MET A 139 -21.92 11.81 13.49
N GLN A 140 -23.19 11.66 13.88
CA GLN A 140 -24.16 12.75 13.87
C GLN A 140 -23.77 13.78 14.95
N ILE A 141 -23.32 14.95 14.54
CA ILE A 141 -23.07 16.06 15.46
C ILE A 141 -24.43 16.76 15.69
N PRO A 142 -24.93 16.83 16.93
CA PRO A 142 -26.10 17.64 17.24
C PRO A 142 -25.74 19.13 17.09
N ASP A 143 -26.68 19.94 16.59
CA ASP A 143 -26.53 21.40 16.49
C ASP A 143 -26.41 22.10 17.86
N THR A 144 -26.59 21.33 18.93
CA THR A 144 -26.53 21.80 20.31
C THR A 144 -25.08 21.93 20.79
N VAL A 145 -24.66 23.16 21.08
CA VAL A 145 -23.43 23.43 21.83
C VAL A 145 -23.60 22.93 23.28
N LEU A 146 -22.84 21.92 23.68
CA LEU A 146 -22.83 21.39 25.06
C LEU A 146 -22.16 22.39 26.02
N ALA A 147 -22.95 23.34 26.53
CA ALA A 147 -22.47 24.48 27.33
C ALA A 147 -21.64 24.09 28.58
N HIS A 148 -21.84 22.89 29.13
CA HIS A 148 -21.18 22.41 30.35
C HIS A 148 -20.01 21.43 30.10
N GLN A 149 -19.66 21.17 28.84
CA GLN A 149 -18.57 20.26 28.45
C GLN A 149 -17.49 20.93 27.59
N ALA A 150 -17.66 22.21 27.29
CA ALA A 150 -16.62 23.01 26.66
C ALA A 150 -15.42 23.14 27.61
N THR A 151 -14.25 22.68 27.19
CA THR A 151 -13.00 22.89 27.90
C THR A 151 -12.35 24.14 27.34
N GLU A 152 -12.05 25.12 28.18
CA GLU A 152 -11.29 26.30 27.75
C GLU A 152 -9.81 25.95 27.60
N SER A 153 -9.17 26.46 26.55
CA SER A 153 -7.73 26.26 26.33
C SER A 153 -6.91 26.93 27.44
N SER A 154 -6.51 26.16 28.45
CA SER A 154 -5.64 26.61 29.56
C SER A 154 -4.14 26.41 29.29
N ALA A 155 -3.73 26.28 28.03
CA ALA A 155 -2.31 26.17 27.69
C ALA A 155 -1.66 27.55 27.68
N ALA A 156 -0.58 27.72 28.45
CA ALA A 156 0.21 28.94 28.42
C ALA A 156 0.86 29.12 27.04
N GLN A 157 0.75 30.31 26.45
CA GLN A 157 1.40 30.62 25.19
C GLN A 157 2.92 30.50 25.36
N ARG A 158 3.55 29.61 24.59
CA ARG A 158 5.00 29.43 24.62
C ARG A 158 5.66 30.71 24.13
N LYS A 159 6.42 31.37 25.01
CA LYS A 159 7.24 32.51 24.65
C LYS A 159 8.33 32.09 23.68
N LYS A 160 8.58 32.92 22.66
CA LYS A 160 9.72 32.71 21.78
C LYS A 160 11.00 33.05 22.54
N PRO A 161 12.13 32.35 22.29
CA PRO A 161 13.35 32.49 23.10
C PRO A 161 14.03 33.88 23.03
N TRP A 162 13.54 34.77 22.16
CA TRP A 162 14.01 36.16 22.03
C TRP A 162 13.04 37.20 22.62
N GLU A 163 11.90 36.77 23.14
CA GLU A 163 10.97 37.64 23.88
C GLU A 163 11.38 37.62 25.36
N THR A 164 12.32 38.50 25.71
CA THR A 164 12.64 38.84 27.10
C THR A 164 11.42 39.41 27.80
#